data_AF-A0A3D0NAW1-F1
#
_entry.id   AF-A0A3D0NAW1-F1
#
_cell.length_a   1.000
_cell.length_b   1.000
_cell.length_c   1.000
_cell.angle_alpha   90.00
_cell.angle_beta   90.00
_cell.angle_gamma   90.00
#
_symmetry.space_group_name_H-M   'P 1'
#
loop_
_entity.id
_entity.type
_entity.pdbx_description
1 polymer ?
#
loop_
_entity_poly.entity_id
_entity_poly.type
_entity_poly.pdbx_seq_one_letter_code
_entity_poly.pdbx_strand_id
1 'polypeptide(L)'
;MEELQKAINDMKSLVLGLNIDQSTQSMYLDVGFDFKEGSETAATIDYTDLTTDLAGFTNDSAAATMSVAGKIDPAQAAQMTVQFETVRNQALSQLQNDPNIPSEELRSLAVKTVSTLVDVLSGTVSAGEVDMAASVDLSSGVAMIGAARVAKADALDGVIRELVATAKEQDPSFPPVQLDALKHAGASFHTLSVPVPPFDPQLQAVFGESFDISIGMSADHMYFGAGKGNLDKLKAAIDASAANKGAEAESFKMVASASKIMTFAAEQAQDPTMQQAAAAAGSANGKDKLSMRIIPIDNGGKFRIAVEAGVLKAIAVGVQAAQAQVDESPF
;
A
#
# COMPACT_ATOMS: atom_id res chain seq x y z
N MET A 1 0.83 25.41 -9.15
CA MET A 1 -0.13 26.08 -10.08
C MET A 1 0.39 26.08 -11.51
N GLU A 2 1.67 26.37 -11.75
CA GLU A 2 2.27 26.34 -13.10
C GLU A 2 2.21 24.95 -13.77
N GLU A 3 2.54 23.87 -13.05
CA GLU A 3 2.45 22.50 -13.60
C GLU A 3 1.03 22.10 -13.99
N LEU A 4 0.03 22.46 -13.18
CA LEU A 4 -1.37 22.20 -13.50
C LEU A 4 -1.81 22.98 -14.75
N GLN A 5 -1.42 24.25 -14.85
CA GLN A 5 -1.73 25.08 -16.02
C GLN A 5 -1.05 24.54 -17.28
N LYS A 6 0.20 24.07 -17.16
CA LYS A 6 0.93 23.40 -18.23
C LYS A 6 0.22 22.13 -18.68
N ALA A 7 -0.15 21.25 -17.75
CA ALA A 7 -0.90 20.03 -18.08
C ALA A 7 -2.22 20.34 -18.81
N ILE A 8 -2.95 21.38 -18.40
CA ILE A 8 -4.18 21.83 -19.08
C ILE A 8 -3.87 22.35 -20.49
N ASN A 9 -2.79 23.11 -20.67
CA ASN A 9 -2.38 23.65 -21.98
C ASN A 9 -1.90 22.55 -22.94
N ASP A 10 -1.23 21.54 -22.41
CA ASP A 10 -0.70 20.39 -23.15
C ASP A 10 -1.79 19.35 -23.43
N MET A 11 -2.93 19.40 -22.74
CA MET A 11 -4.04 18.47 -22.93
C MET A 11 -4.65 18.62 -24.33
N LYS A 12 -4.73 17.50 -25.05
CA LYS A 12 -5.42 17.37 -26.33
C LYS A 12 -6.88 17.01 -26.12
N SER A 13 -7.16 16.06 -25.22
CA SER A 13 -8.53 15.72 -24.84
C SER A 13 -8.64 15.14 -23.44
N LEU A 14 -9.79 15.34 -22.82
CA LEU A 14 -10.24 14.68 -21.59
C LEU A 14 -11.46 13.82 -21.94
N VAL A 15 -11.38 12.53 -21.67
CA VAL A 15 -12.45 11.57 -21.97
C VAL A 15 -13.02 11.02 -20.67
N LEU A 16 -14.34 11.17 -20.50
CA LEU A 16 -15.11 10.46 -19.48
C LEU A 16 -15.93 9.37 -20.17
N GLY A 17 -15.69 8.11 -19.82
CA GLY A 17 -16.35 6.96 -20.43
C GLY A 17 -16.96 6.04 -19.40
N LEU A 18 -18.27 5.80 -19.48
CA LEU A 18 -18.93 4.74 -18.73
C LEU A 18 -19.23 3.58 -19.68
N ASN A 19 -18.82 2.38 -19.32
CA ASN A 19 -19.02 1.20 -20.16
C ASN A 19 -19.52 0.01 -19.35
N ILE A 20 -20.23 -0.87 -20.04
CA ILE A 20 -20.67 -2.17 -19.53
C ILE A 20 -20.09 -3.24 -20.45
N ASP A 21 -19.33 -4.15 -19.88
CA ASP A 21 -18.74 -5.27 -20.60
C ASP A 21 -19.43 -6.57 -20.20
N GLN A 22 -20.21 -7.13 -21.13
CA GLN A 22 -20.95 -8.37 -20.92
C GLN A 22 -20.03 -9.60 -20.82
N SER A 23 -18.85 -9.56 -21.43
CA SER A 23 -17.91 -10.68 -21.44
C SER A 23 -17.25 -10.85 -20.06
N THR A 24 -16.78 -9.75 -19.49
CA THR A 24 -16.21 -9.73 -18.14
C THR A 24 -17.31 -9.63 -17.07
N GLN A 25 -18.54 -9.27 -17.44
CA GLN A 25 -19.64 -8.96 -16.52
C GLN A 25 -19.25 -7.85 -15.54
N SER A 26 -18.69 -6.78 -16.10
CA SER A 26 -18.22 -5.63 -15.34
C SER A 26 -18.81 -4.33 -15.90
N MET A 27 -18.85 -3.32 -15.03
CA MET A 27 -19.06 -1.93 -15.41
C MET A 27 -17.80 -1.16 -15.04
N TYR A 28 -17.37 -0.22 -15.88
CA TYR A 28 -16.21 0.61 -15.57
C TYR A 28 -16.38 2.05 -16.01
N LEU A 29 -15.82 2.94 -15.18
CA LEU A 29 -15.64 4.35 -15.45
C LEU A 29 -14.18 4.59 -15.83
N ASP A 30 -13.99 5.19 -17.00
CA ASP A 30 -12.70 5.61 -17.53
C ASP A 30 -12.60 7.13 -17.47
N VAL A 31 -11.51 7.64 -16.89
CA VAL A 31 -11.07 9.04 -17.01
C VAL A 31 -9.76 9.02 -17.78
N GLY A 32 -9.82 9.39 -19.06
CA GLY A 32 -8.68 9.40 -19.98
C GLY A 32 -8.11 10.80 -20.17
N PHE A 33 -6.80 10.93 -20.03
CA PHE A 33 -6.05 12.15 -20.33
C PHE A 33 -5.16 11.86 -21.55
N ASP A 34 -5.43 12.55 -22.66
CA ASP A 34 -4.62 12.49 -23.88
C ASP A 34 -3.93 13.85 -24.04
N PHE A 35 -2.60 13.86 -24.04
CA PHE A 35 -1.80 15.07 -24.23
C PHE A 35 -1.39 15.21 -25.70
N LYS A 36 -1.04 16.43 -26.11
CA LYS A 36 -0.53 16.69 -27.46
C LYS A 36 0.79 15.93 -27.64
N GLU A 37 0.94 15.29 -28.79
CA GLU A 37 2.17 14.61 -29.18
C GLU A 37 3.35 15.58 -29.12
N GLY A 38 4.46 15.13 -28.53
CA GLY A 38 5.67 15.93 -28.35
C GLY A 38 5.55 17.04 -27.29
N SER A 39 4.45 17.10 -26.53
CA SER A 39 4.35 18.02 -25.39
C SER A 39 5.24 17.57 -24.24
N GLU A 40 5.65 18.52 -23.40
CA GLU A 40 6.50 18.22 -22.24
C GLU A 40 5.75 17.34 -21.24
N THR A 41 4.43 17.51 -21.08
CA THR A 41 3.64 16.61 -20.21
C THR A 41 3.56 15.19 -20.78
N ALA A 42 3.38 15.01 -22.08
CA ALA A 42 3.39 13.67 -22.69
C ALA A 42 4.73 12.95 -22.49
N ALA A 43 5.85 13.68 -22.56
CA ALA A 43 7.19 13.13 -22.35
C ALA A 43 7.46 12.65 -20.92
N THR A 44 6.72 13.15 -19.93
CA THR A 44 6.86 12.72 -18.51
C THR A 44 6.08 11.44 -18.19
N ILE A 45 5.25 10.96 -19.10
CA ILE A 45 4.39 9.78 -18.90
C ILE A 45 5.02 8.60 -19.65
N ASP A 46 5.85 7.83 -18.94
CA ASP A 46 6.38 6.55 -19.43
C ASP A 46 5.81 5.39 -18.62
N TYR A 47 4.89 4.65 -19.23
CA TYR A 47 4.33 3.41 -18.67
C TYR A 47 4.78 2.16 -19.42
N THR A 48 5.81 2.28 -20.27
CA THR A 48 6.29 1.19 -21.11
C THR A 48 7.38 0.38 -20.41
N ASP A 49 7.42 -0.92 -20.72
CA ASP A 49 8.43 -1.86 -20.22
C ASP A 49 8.60 -1.85 -18.70
N LEU A 50 7.48 -1.70 -17.97
CA LEU A 50 7.49 -1.74 -16.52
C LEU A 50 7.57 -3.19 -16.05
N THR A 51 8.49 -3.44 -15.12
CA THR A 51 8.68 -4.75 -14.50
C THR A 51 8.59 -4.65 -12.99
N THR A 52 8.25 -5.76 -12.34
CA THR A 52 8.27 -5.89 -10.89
C THR A 52 9.06 -7.12 -10.47
N ASP A 53 9.86 -6.95 -9.42
CA ASP A 53 10.53 -8.04 -8.70
C ASP A 53 9.69 -8.48 -7.48
N LEU A 54 8.46 -8.00 -7.35
CA LEU A 54 7.58 -8.16 -6.19
C LEU A 54 6.25 -8.87 -6.53
N ALA A 55 6.18 -9.59 -7.65
CA ALA A 55 4.96 -10.25 -8.12
C ALA A 55 4.29 -11.17 -7.07
N GLY A 56 5.09 -11.80 -6.20
CA GLY A 56 4.59 -12.68 -5.13
C GLY A 56 3.85 -11.98 -3.99
N PHE A 57 3.91 -10.65 -3.91
CA PHE A 57 3.15 -9.85 -2.94
C PHE A 57 1.71 -9.57 -3.37
N THR A 58 1.39 -9.89 -4.63
CA THR A 58 0.02 -9.82 -5.14
C THR A 58 -0.47 -11.22 -5.50
N ASN A 59 -1.68 -11.57 -5.07
CA ASN A 59 -2.31 -12.83 -5.46
C ASN A 59 -3.83 -12.69 -5.46
N ASP A 60 -4.51 -13.48 -6.30
CA ASP A 60 -5.97 -13.44 -6.43
C ASP A 60 -6.72 -13.96 -5.19
N SER A 61 -6.03 -14.69 -4.30
CA SER A 61 -6.62 -15.18 -3.06
C SER A 61 -6.67 -14.13 -1.94
N ALA A 62 -5.99 -12.99 -2.10
CA ALA A 62 -6.08 -11.88 -1.16
C ALA A 62 -7.47 -11.22 -1.18
N ALA A 63 -7.82 -10.55 -0.08
CA ALA A 63 -8.98 -9.67 0.02
C ALA A 63 -8.72 -8.34 -0.69
N ALA A 64 -7.49 -7.82 -0.62
CA ALA A 64 -7.05 -6.67 -1.40
C ALA A 64 -5.60 -6.83 -1.83
N THR A 65 -5.25 -6.25 -2.98
CA THR A 65 -3.88 -6.14 -3.48
C THR A 65 -3.65 -4.74 -4.04
N MET A 66 -2.41 -4.30 -3.95
CA MET A 66 -1.92 -3.08 -4.59
C MET A 66 -0.55 -3.37 -5.19
N SER A 67 -0.30 -2.89 -6.40
CA SER A 67 1.02 -2.82 -7.00
C SER A 67 1.23 -1.49 -7.71
N VAL A 68 2.46 -1.01 -7.65
CA VAL A 68 2.93 0.20 -8.31
C VAL A 68 4.28 -0.11 -8.93
N ALA A 69 4.41 0.13 -10.22
CA ALA A 69 5.68 0.08 -10.93
C ALA A 69 5.84 1.37 -11.72
N GLY A 70 7.06 1.88 -11.86
CA GLY A 70 7.24 3.12 -12.58
C GLY A 70 8.69 3.52 -12.72
N LYS A 71 8.92 4.50 -13.57
CA LYS A 71 10.22 5.15 -13.74
C LYS A 71 10.12 6.58 -13.22
N ILE A 72 11.19 7.05 -12.61
CA ILE A 72 11.36 8.45 -12.19
C ILE A 72 12.45 9.03 -13.09
N ASP A 73 12.11 10.05 -13.87
CA ASP A 73 13.12 10.69 -14.71
C ASP A 73 14.16 11.45 -13.86
N PRO A 74 15.40 11.64 -14.36
CA PRO A 74 16.46 12.28 -13.59
C PRO A 74 16.16 13.70 -13.12
N ALA A 75 15.36 14.48 -13.86
CA ALA A 75 15.00 15.84 -13.47
C ALA A 75 13.98 15.81 -12.32
N GLN A 76 12.97 14.93 -12.39
CA GLN A 76 12.05 14.67 -11.28
C GLN A 76 12.78 14.16 -10.05
N ALA A 77 13.69 13.18 -10.19
CA ALA A 77 14.49 12.66 -9.08
C ALA A 77 15.33 13.76 -8.40
N ALA A 78 15.96 14.64 -9.18
CA ALA A 78 16.70 15.79 -8.66
C ALA A 78 15.79 16.77 -7.90
N GLN A 79 14.61 17.07 -8.45
CA GLN A 79 13.62 17.94 -7.79
C GLN A 79 13.12 17.34 -6.47
N MET A 80 12.81 16.04 -6.44
CA MET A 80 12.40 15.34 -5.22
C MET A 80 13.52 15.34 -4.17
N THR A 81 14.76 15.10 -4.59
CA THR A 81 15.93 15.13 -3.69
C THR A 81 16.11 16.51 -3.05
N VAL A 82 15.95 17.61 -3.80
CA VAL A 82 15.99 18.97 -3.24
C VAL A 82 14.88 19.19 -2.20
N GLN A 83 13.67 18.68 -2.46
CA GLN A 83 12.57 18.74 -1.49
C GLN A 83 12.89 17.92 -0.23
N PHE A 84 13.46 16.73 -0.38
CA PHE A 84 13.87 15.90 0.75
C PHE A 84 14.96 16.57 1.59
N GLU A 85 15.95 17.22 0.97
CA GLU A 85 16.96 18.01 1.72
C GLU A 85 16.33 19.20 2.45
N THR A 86 15.32 19.83 1.88
CA THR A 86 14.59 20.90 2.55
C THR A 86 13.88 20.38 3.80
N VAL A 87 13.16 19.25 3.68
CA VAL A 87 12.50 18.58 4.81
C VAL A 87 13.52 18.12 5.85
N ARG A 88 14.67 17.56 5.42
CA ARG A 88 15.78 17.19 6.30
C ARG A 88 16.24 18.38 7.11
N ASN A 89 16.59 19.49 6.46
CA ASN A 89 17.12 20.66 7.15
C ASN A 89 16.11 21.23 8.16
N GLN A 90 14.82 21.24 7.82
CA GLN A 90 13.76 21.64 8.74
C GLN A 90 13.66 20.69 9.94
N ALA A 91 13.61 19.38 9.70
CA ALA A 91 13.53 18.37 10.76
C ALA A 91 14.76 18.39 11.68
N LEU A 92 15.97 18.48 11.11
CA LEU A 92 17.22 18.58 11.87
C LEU A 92 17.27 19.86 12.70
N SER A 93 16.84 20.99 12.15
CA SER A 93 16.75 22.25 12.91
C SER A 93 15.74 22.16 14.06
N GLN A 94 14.63 21.44 13.89
CA GLN A 94 13.66 21.22 14.98
C GLN A 94 14.26 20.33 16.07
N LEU A 95 14.83 19.19 15.69
CA LEU A 95 15.49 18.27 16.63
C LEU A 95 16.63 18.94 17.42
N GLN A 96 17.42 19.78 16.76
CA GLN A 96 18.52 20.51 17.39
C GLN A 96 18.06 21.57 18.40
N ASN A 97 16.84 22.08 18.28
CA ASN A 97 16.31 23.13 19.16
C ASN A 97 15.20 22.63 20.09
N ASP A 98 14.83 21.36 20.03
CA ASP A 98 13.76 20.80 20.86
C ASP A 98 14.22 20.64 22.31
N PRO A 99 13.62 21.37 23.27
CA PRO A 99 13.95 21.24 24.69
C PRO A 99 13.39 19.95 25.31
N ASN A 100 12.48 19.23 24.63
CA ASN A 100 11.85 18.03 25.14
C ASN A 100 12.68 16.75 24.91
N ILE A 101 13.77 16.83 24.13
CA ILE A 101 14.69 15.70 23.96
C ILE A 101 15.62 15.65 25.19
N PRO A 102 15.51 14.61 26.04
CA PRO A 102 16.07 14.66 27.39
C PRO A 102 17.58 14.42 27.46
N SER A 103 18.23 14.00 26.36
CA SER A 103 19.68 13.80 26.32
C SER A 103 20.27 14.11 24.95
N GLU A 104 21.56 14.43 24.94
CA GLU A 104 22.32 14.63 23.69
C GLU A 104 22.45 13.33 22.89
N GLU A 105 22.50 12.19 23.57
CA GLU A 105 22.52 10.87 22.93
C GLU A 105 21.24 10.61 22.13
N LEU A 106 20.07 10.87 22.72
CA LEU A 106 18.79 10.79 22.00
C LEU A 106 18.70 11.78 20.85
N ARG A 107 19.22 13.00 21.06
CA ARG A 107 19.26 14.02 20.01
C ARG A 107 20.11 13.53 18.84
N SER A 108 21.27 12.97 19.10
CA SER A 108 22.17 12.40 18.10
C SER A 108 21.51 11.22 17.35
N LEU A 109 20.84 10.32 18.06
CA LEU A 109 20.11 9.20 17.47
C LEU A 109 18.95 9.66 16.59
N ALA A 110 18.19 10.67 17.02
CA ALA A 110 17.11 11.26 16.23
C ALA A 110 17.66 11.92 14.95
N VAL A 111 18.74 12.69 15.06
CA VAL A 111 19.44 13.31 13.92
C VAL A 111 19.92 12.24 12.93
N LYS A 112 20.53 11.15 13.43
CA LYS A 112 20.98 10.02 12.61
C LYS A 112 19.81 9.34 11.91
N THR A 113 18.71 9.11 12.61
CA THR A 113 17.50 8.47 12.07
C THR A 113 16.93 9.27 10.90
N VAL A 114 16.72 10.58 11.10
CA VAL A 114 16.23 11.48 10.04
C VAL A 114 17.19 11.53 8.86
N SER A 115 18.49 11.66 9.13
CA SER A 115 19.50 11.73 8.07
C SER A 115 19.51 10.47 7.22
N THR A 116 19.55 9.29 7.87
CA THR A 116 19.56 7.98 7.20
C THR A 116 18.29 7.75 6.40
N LEU A 117 17.12 8.08 6.95
CA LEU A 117 15.85 7.97 6.24
C LEU A 117 15.86 8.81 4.96
N VAL A 118 16.31 10.06 5.04
CA VAL A 118 16.38 10.93 3.86
C VAL A 118 17.43 10.47 2.86
N ASP A 119 18.56 9.89 3.31
CA ASP A 119 19.57 9.33 2.41
C ASP A 119 19.01 8.16 1.62
N VAL A 120 18.26 7.28 2.29
CA VAL A 120 17.60 6.12 1.68
C VAL A 120 16.51 6.55 0.71
N LEU A 121 15.66 7.53 1.09
CA LEU A 121 14.64 8.08 0.21
C LEU A 121 15.26 8.73 -1.04
N SER A 122 16.29 9.56 -0.85
CA SER A 122 17.00 10.23 -1.94
C SER A 122 17.69 9.22 -2.87
N GLY A 123 18.33 8.20 -2.29
CA GLY A 123 18.93 7.10 -3.04
C GLY A 123 17.89 6.31 -3.83
N THR A 124 16.70 6.09 -3.26
CA THR A 124 15.62 5.35 -3.92
C THR A 124 15.05 6.12 -5.11
N VAL A 125 14.75 7.42 -4.96
CA VAL A 125 14.29 8.22 -6.11
C VAL A 125 15.38 8.41 -7.17
N SER A 126 16.64 8.53 -6.74
CA SER A 126 17.78 8.65 -7.66
C SER A 126 18.08 7.36 -8.41
N ALA A 127 17.64 6.20 -7.91
CA ALA A 127 17.71 4.94 -8.65
C ALA A 127 16.78 4.91 -9.87
N GLY A 128 15.81 5.84 -9.95
CA GLY A 128 15.00 6.06 -11.14
C GLY A 128 13.86 5.05 -11.34
N GLU A 129 13.61 4.17 -10.38
CA GLU A 129 12.58 3.13 -10.46
C GLU A 129 11.75 3.09 -9.17
N VAL A 130 10.45 2.91 -9.34
CA VAL A 130 9.50 2.61 -8.27
C VAL A 130 9.00 1.20 -8.50
N ASP A 131 9.09 0.35 -7.48
CA ASP A 131 8.48 -0.98 -7.48
C ASP A 131 7.98 -1.27 -6.06
N MET A 132 6.67 -1.42 -5.92
CA MET A 132 5.99 -1.66 -4.66
C MET A 132 4.83 -2.60 -4.86
N ALA A 133 4.63 -3.52 -3.91
CA ALA A 133 3.47 -4.40 -3.92
C ALA A 133 3.03 -4.76 -2.51
N ALA A 134 1.72 -4.94 -2.31
CA ALA A 134 1.13 -5.31 -1.04
C ALA A 134 -0.14 -6.13 -1.21
N SER A 135 -0.47 -6.91 -0.19
CA SER A 135 -1.73 -7.64 -0.08
C SER A 135 -2.28 -7.67 1.34
N VAL A 136 -3.60 -7.80 1.41
CA VAL A 136 -4.39 -7.99 2.63
C VAL A 136 -5.14 -9.30 2.53
N ASP A 137 -5.00 -10.14 3.53
CA ASP A 137 -5.70 -11.40 3.72
C ASP A 137 -6.64 -11.27 4.93
N LEU A 138 -7.87 -11.75 4.79
CA LEU A 138 -8.93 -11.70 5.80
C LEU A 138 -9.45 -13.10 6.17
N SER A 139 -8.83 -14.18 5.68
CA SER A 139 -9.32 -15.55 5.85
C SER A 139 -9.21 -16.09 7.28
N SER A 140 -8.29 -15.55 8.08
CA SER A 140 -8.00 -16.00 9.45
C SER A 140 -7.74 -14.81 10.38
N GLY A 141 -8.47 -13.72 10.20
CA GLY A 141 -8.19 -12.40 10.77
C GLY A 141 -7.44 -11.51 9.78
N VAL A 142 -7.06 -10.30 10.22
CA VAL A 142 -6.33 -9.36 9.36
C VAL A 142 -4.86 -9.76 9.29
N ALA A 143 -4.37 -10.02 8.08
CA ALA A 143 -2.94 -10.13 7.79
C ALA A 143 -2.58 -9.28 6.58
N MET A 144 -1.53 -8.48 6.70
CA MET A 144 -1.04 -7.58 5.66
C MET A 144 0.43 -7.86 5.40
N ILE A 145 0.81 -7.90 4.14
CA ILE A 145 2.22 -7.95 3.73
C ILE A 145 2.47 -6.93 2.63
N GLY A 146 3.67 -6.38 2.60
CA GLY A 146 4.09 -5.45 1.57
C GLY A 146 5.60 -5.44 1.40
N ALA A 147 6.02 -4.99 0.22
CA ALA A 147 7.40 -4.76 -0.11
C ALA A 147 7.53 -3.52 -0.99
N ALA A 148 8.68 -2.88 -0.88
CA ALA A 148 9.09 -1.80 -1.76
C ALA A 148 10.57 -1.97 -2.10
N ARG A 149 10.93 -1.67 -3.34
CA ARG A 149 12.31 -1.48 -3.72
C ARG A 149 12.82 -0.19 -3.08
N VAL A 150 13.90 -0.31 -2.32
CA VAL A 150 14.47 0.77 -1.51
C VAL A 150 15.98 0.69 -1.61
N ALA A 151 16.61 1.74 -2.13
CA ALA A 151 18.05 1.76 -2.27
C ALA A 151 18.73 1.82 -0.90
N LYS A 152 19.71 0.92 -0.66
CA LYS A 152 20.45 0.83 0.60
C LYS A 152 19.52 0.62 1.81
N ALA A 153 18.52 -0.25 1.67
CA ALA A 153 17.55 -0.53 2.72
C ALA A 153 18.22 -1.06 4.01
N ASP A 154 19.36 -1.72 3.89
CA ASP A 154 20.20 -2.21 4.99
C ASP A 154 20.74 -1.08 5.89
N ALA A 155 20.89 0.14 5.39
CA ALA A 155 21.27 1.29 6.20
C ALA A 155 20.26 1.58 7.33
N LEU A 156 18.98 1.23 7.12
CA LEU A 156 17.94 1.40 8.13
C LEU A 156 18.02 0.34 9.25
N ASP A 157 18.63 -0.83 9.01
CA ASP A 157 18.70 -1.93 10.01
C ASP A 157 19.53 -1.50 11.22
N GLY A 158 20.65 -0.82 10.96
CA GLY A 158 21.48 -0.22 12.02
C GLY A 158 20.70 0.79 12.87
N VAL A 159 19.89 1.65 12.23
CA VAL A 159 19.07 2.64 12.93
C VAL A 159 17.99 1.97 13.79
N ILE A 160 17.30 0.95 13.27
CA ILE A 160 16.29 0.20 14.03
C ILE A 160 16.91 -0.43 15.28
N ARG A 161 18.09 -1.05 15.15
CA ARG A 161 18.76 -1.69 16.29
C ARG A 161 19.11 -0.69 17.39
N GLU A 162 19.63 0.46 17.02
CA GLU A 162 19.96 1.53 17.97
C GLU A 162 18.69 2.08 18.64
N LEU A 163 17.62 2.35 17.88
CA LEU A 163 16.33 2.79 18.42
C LEU A 163 15.77 1.77 19.43
N VAL A 164 15.82 0.48 19.10
CA VAL A 164 15.32 -0.59 19.98
C VAL A 164 16.16 -0.72 21.25
N ALA A 165 17.49 -0.60 21.14
CA ALA A 165 18.37 -0.62 22.30
C ALA A 165 18.07 0.55 23.24
N THR A 166 18.03 1.78 22.71
CA THR A 166 17.73 2.98 23.48
C THR A 166 16.33 2.96 24.08
N ALA A 167 15.31 2.49 23.35
CA ALA A 167 13.94 2.39 23.87
C ALA A 167 13.85 1.45 25.07
N LYS A 168 14.53 0.30 25.03
CA LYS A 168 14.58 -0.66 26.15
C LYS A 168 15.33 -0.12 27.37
N GLU A 169 16.35 0.70 27.16
CA GLU A 169 17.08 1.34 28.27
C GLU A 169 16.25 2.41 28.97
N GLN A 170 15.42 3.16 28.21
CA GLN A 170 14.61 4.25 28.75
C GLN A 170 13.30 3.78 29.38
N ASP A 171 12.69 2.76 28.79
CA ASP A 171 11.45 2.18 29.27
C ASP A 171 11.58 0.65 29.34
N PRO A 172 11.81 0.08 30.53
CA PRO A 172 11.81 -1.36 30.72
C PRO A 172 10.49 -2.05 30.35
N SER A 173 9.39 -1.28 30.24
CA SER A 173 8.08 -1.76 29.78
C SER A 173 7.88 -1.64 28.26
N PHE A 174 8.88 -1.14 27.53
CA PHE A 174 8.86 -1.09 26.08
C PHE A 174 8.55 -2.49 25.50
N PRO A 175 7.59 -2.61 24.56
CA PRO A 175 7.18 -3.89 24.03
C PRO A 175 8.36 -4.74 23.52
N PRO A 176 8.32 -6.06 23.70
CA PRO A 176 9.41 -6.93 23.29
C PRO A 176 9.58 -6.89 21.78
N VAL A 177 10.69 -6.29 21.34
CA VAL A 177 11.17 -6.38 19.96
C VAL A 177 12.17 -7.52 19.86
N GLN A 178 11.90 -8.46 18.96
CA GLN A 178 12.81 -9.54 18.58
C GLN A 178 13.58 -9.10 17.33
N LEU A 179 14.84 -8.72 17.53
CA LEU A 179 15.75 -8.45 16.44
C LEU A 179 16.21 -9.77 15.79
N ASP A 180 16.38 -9.79 14.46
CA ASP A 180 16.80 -10.99 13.71
C ASP A 180 15.89 -12.21 13.92
N ALA A 181 14.58 -11.98 14.04
CA ALA A 181 13.57 -13.02 14.19
C ALA A 181 13.56 -14.02 13.02
N LEU A 182 13.89 -13.55 11.80
CA LEU A 182 14.08 -14.39 10.62
C LEU A 182 15.17 -13.79 9.73
N LYS A 183 15.95 -14.66 9.09
CA LYS A 183 16.77 -14.32 7.93
C LYS A 183 16.29 -15.13 6.74
N HIS A 184 15.97 -14.47 5.63
CA HIS A 184 15.47 -15.13 4.44
C HIS A 184 15.83 -14.33 3.19
N ALA A 185 16.32 -15.01 2.15
CA ALA A 185 16.69 -14.40 0.86
C ALA A 185 17.56 -13.12 0.96
N GLY A 186 18.48 -13.07 1.92
CA GLY A 186 19.35 -11.91 2.16
C GLY A 186 18.71 -10.77 2.97
N ALA A 187 17.43 -10.87 3.34
CA ALA A 187 16.77 -9.95 4.25
C ALA A 187 16.88 -10.41 5.71
N SER A 188 17.03 -9.47 6.63
CA SER A 188 16.82 -9.69 8.07
C SER A 188 15.50 -9.09 8.52
N PHE A 189 14.73 -9.82 9.31
CA PHE A 189 13.44 -9.39 9.82
C PHE A 189 13.49 -9.18 11.33
N HIS A 190 12.93 -8.07 11.78
CA HIS A 190 12.65 -7.78 13.18
C HIS A 190 11.15 -7.86 13.41
N THR A 191 10.75 -8.37 14.57
CA THR A 191 9.34 -8.44 14.93
C THR A 191 9.04 -7.69 16.21
N LEU A 192 7.83 -7.15 16.27
CA LEU A 192 7.25 -6.51 17.43
C LEU A 192 5.85 -7.08 17.62
N SER A 193 5.52 -7.53 18.81
CA SER A 193 4.15 -7.94 19.15
C SER A 193 3.54 -6.94 20.12
N VAL A 194 2.46 -6.29 19.69
CA VAL A 194 1.74 -5.30 20.49
C VAL A 194 0.51 -5.96 21.09
N PRO A 195 0.39 -6.08 22.42
CA PRO A 195 -0.79 -6.69 23.03
C PRO A 195 -2.03 -5.83 22.75
N VAL A 196 -3.12 -6.47 22.32
CA VAL A 196 -4.40 -5.80 22.13
C VAL A 196 -5.10 -5.72 23.49
N PRO A 197 -5.48 -4.52 23.97
CA PRO A 197 -6.09 -4.38 25.29
C PRO A 197 -7.33 -5.28 25.46
N PRO A 198 -7.45 -6.01 26.59
CA PRO A 198 -8.49 -7.03 26.78
C PRO A 198 -9.89 -6.45 26.97
N PHE A 199 -10.01 -5.15 27.20
CA PHE A 199 -11.29 -4.46 27.34
C PHE A 199 -11.87 -3.99 26.01
N ASP A 200 -11.26 -4.37 24.88
CA ASP A 200 -11.80 -4.10 23.54
C ASP A 200 -12.04 -5.41 22.76
N PRO A 201 -13.20 -6.07 22.99
CA PRO A 201 -13.55 -7.33 22.33
C PRO A 201 -13.63 -7.22 20.81
N GLN A 202 -13.94 -6.03 20.28
CA GLN A 202 -14.02 -5.80 18.84
C GLN A 202 -12.63 -5.75 18.21
N LEU A 203 -11.68 -5.04 18.83
CA LEU A 203 -10.29 -5.07 18.40
C LEU A 203 -9.68 -6.47 18.51
N GLN A 204 -9.99 -7.22 19.57
CA GLN A 204 -9.51 -8.61 19.71
C GLN A 204 -10.12 -9.57 18.69
N ALA A 205 -11.38 -9.37 18.29
CA ALA A 205 -12.01 -10.19 17.25
C ALA A 205 -11.37 -9.97 15.86
N VAL A 206 -10.81 -8.78 15.61
CA VAL A 206 -10.15 -8.42 14.35
C VAL A 206 -8.67 -8.81 14.33
N PHE A 207 -7.94 -8.48 15.39
CA PHE A 207 -6.48 -8.58 15.45
C PHE A 207 -5.97 -9.73 16.33
N GLY A 208 -6.83 -10.38 17.10
CA GLY A 208 -6.45 -11.37 18.11
C GLY A 208 -5.99 -10.75 19.43
N GLU A 209 -5.36 -11.55 20.27
CA GLU A 209 -4.83 -11.11 21.57
C GLU A 209 -3.62 -10.18 21.43
N SER A 210 -2.93 -10.25 20.29
CA SER A 210 -1.76 -9.44 19.97
C SER A 210 -1.71 -9.12 18.49
N PHE A 211 -1.24 -7.93 18.16
CA PHE A 211 -0.98 -7.50 16.81
C PHE A 211 0.52 -7.61 16.51
N ASP A 212 0.88 -8.61 15.69
CA ASP A 212 2.26 -8.84 15.29
C ASP A 212 2.64 -7.94 14.12
N ILE A 213 3.81 -7.30 14.20
CA ILE A 213 4.39 -6.45 13.16
C ILE A 213 5.77 -7.02 12.83
N SER A 214 6.09 -7.10 11.54
CA SER A 214 7.41 -7.45 11.04
C SER A 214 7.93 -6.35 10.12
N ILE A 215 9.20 -6.00 10.28
CA ILE A 215 9.92 -5.12 9.37
C ILE A 215 11.16 -5.88 8.92
N GLY A 216 11.35 -5.99 7.61
CA GLY A 216 12.52 -6.65 7.03
C GLY A 216 13.26 -5.74 6.07
N MET A 217 14.59 -5.88 6.03
CA MET A 217 15.43 -5.16 5.07
C MET A 217 16.45 -6.09 4.43
N SER A 218 16.60 -5.97 3.11
CA SER A 218 17.73 -6.49 2.33
C SER A 218 18.63 -5.34 1.87
N ALA A 219 19.54 -5.57 0.93
CA ALA A 219 20.35 -4.51 0.33
C ALA A 219 19.51 -3.50 -0.48
N ASP A 220 18.42 -3.95 -1.10
CA ASP A 220 17.67 -3.23 -2.12
C ASP A 220 16.14 -3.26 -1.94
N HIS A 221 15.64 -3.88 -0.88
CA HIS A 221 14.22 -3.96 -0.57
C HIS A 221 13.93 -3.75 0.92
N MET A 222 12.79 -3.11 1.17
CA MET A 222 12.14 -3.14 2.47
C MET A 222 10.88 -3.99 2.40
N TYR A 223 10.60 -4.67 3.50
CA TYR A 223 9.46 -5.55 3.69
C TYR A 223 8.70 -5.16 4.95
N PHE A 224 7.38 -5.21 4.87
CA PHE A 224 6.48 -4.94 5.99
C PHE A 224 5.45 -6.06 6.11
N GLY A 225 5.23 -6.53 7.33
CA GLY A 225 4.20 -7.50 7.65
C GLY A 225 3.43 -7.06 8.88
N ALA A 226 2.14 -7.31 8.90
CA ALA A 226 1.32 -7.05 10.06
C ALA A 226 0.19 -8.08 10.20
N GLY A 227 -0.22 -8.35 11.44
CA GLY A 227 -1.21 -9.36 11.76
C GLY A 227 -0.65 -10.78 11.82
N LYS A 228 -1.52 -11.74 12.14
CA LYS A 228 -1.13 -13.10 12.50
C LYS A 228 -0.45 -13.83 11.33
N GLY A 229 0.70 -14.46 11.61
CA GLY A 229 1.43 -15.26 10.62
C GLY A 229 2.07 -14.45 9.49
N ASN A 230 2.26 -13.14 9.67
CA ASN A 230 2.79 -12.27 8.62
C ASN A 230 4.20 -12.67 8.16
N LEU A 231 5.03 -13.24 9.03
CA LEU A 231 6.43 -13.58 8.73
C LEU A 231 6.54 -14.75 7.73
N ASP A 232 5.68 -15.77 7.90
CA ASP A 232 5.59 -16.89 6.94
C ASP A 232 4.99 -16.43 5.60
N LYS A 233 4.01 -15.52 5.63
CA LYS A 233 3.44 -14.91 4.41
C LYS A 233 4.49 -14.08 3.67
N LEU A 234 5.30 -13.28 4.38
CA LEU A 234 6.42 -12.52 3.82
C LEU A 234 7.43 -13.45 3.15
N LYS A 235 7.84 -14.53 3.84
CA LYS A 235 8.74 -15.53 3.29
C LYS A 235 8.20 -16.15 1.99
N ALA A 236 6.95 -16.59 2.00
CA ALA A 236 6.31 -17.17 0.83
C ALA A 236 6.19 -16.17 -0.34
N ALA A 237 5.87 -14.91 -0.06
CA ALA A 237 5.80 -13.86 -1.08
C ALA A 237 7.17 -13.55 -1.69
N ILE A 238 8.24 -13.55 -0.88
CA ILE A 238 9.61 -13.39 -1.37
C ILE A 238 10.02 -14.56 -2.28
N ASP A 239 9.73 -15.80 -1.86
CA ASP A 239 10.04 -16.99 -2.67
C ASP A 239 9.26 -17.00 -4.00
N ALA A 240 7.97 -16.64 -3.95
CA ALA A 240 7.14 -16.52 -5.15
C ALA A 240 7.61 -15.39 -6.08
N SER A 241 8.11 -14.29 -5.51
CA SER A 241 8.67 -13.17 -6.28
C SER A 241 10.00 -13.55 -6.94
N ALA A 242 10.87 -14.27 -6.24
CA ALA A 242 12.13 -14.78 -6.80
C ALA A 242 11.90 -15.71 -8.01
N ALA A 243 10.80 -16.49 -8.01
CA ALA A 243 10.41 -17.34 -9.12
C ALA A 243 9.85 -16.58 -10.34
N ASN A 244 9.41 -15.32 -10.15
CA ASN A 244 8.78 -14.48 -11.18
C ASN A 244 9.47 -13.11 -11.27
N LYS A 245 10.80 -13.09 -11.12
CA LYS A 245 11.60 -11.86 -11.14
C LYS A 245 11.46 -11.15 -12.48
N GLY A 246 11.32 -9.83 -12.47
CA GLY A 246 11.14 -9.01 -13.67
C GLY A 246 9.82 -9.28 -14.41
N ALA A 247 8.76 -9.71 -13.72
CA ALA A 247 7.46 -9.91 -14.32
C ALA A 247 6.90 -8.58 -14.86
N GLU A 248 6.13 -8.62 -15.95
CA GLU A 248 5.44 -7.44 -16.47
C GLU A 248 4.55 -6.81 -15.39
N ALA A 249 4.64 -5.50 -15.27
CA ALA A 249 3.93 -4.73 -14.25
C ALA A 249 3.02 -3.67 -14.87
N GLU A 250 1.92 -3.39 -14.18
CA GLU A 250 1.08 -2.22 -14.46
C GLU A 250 1.59 -1.04 -13.63
N SER A 251 1.50 0.18 -14.16
CA SER A 251 2.02 1.36 -13.45
C SER A 251 1.33 1.61 -12.11
N PHE A 252 0.03 1.33 -12.08
CA PHE A 252 -0.75 1.27 -10.87
C PHE A 252 -1.87 0.25 -11.03
N LYS A 253 -2.02 -0.61 -10.03
CA LYS A 253 -3.12 -1.56 -9.94
C LYS A 253 -3.53 -1.75 -8.48
N MET A 254 -4.81 -1.58 -8.21
CA MET A 254 -5.45 -2.00 -6.97
C MET A 254 -6.62 -2.91 -7.30
N VAL A 255 -6.76 -4.00 -6.55
CA VAL A 255 -7.87 -4.95 -6.69
C VAL A 255 -8.35 -5.34 -5.29
N ALA A 256 -9.66 -5.28 -5.05
CA ALA A 256 -10.29 -5.65 -3.80
C ALA A 256 -11.48 -6.60 -4.05
N SER A 257 -11.59 -7.67 -3.28
CA SER A 257 -12.70 -8.62 -3.30
C SER A 257 -13.80 -8.16 -2.36
N ALA A 258 -14.93 -7.78 -2.95
CA ALA A 258 -16.09 -7.30 -2.21
C ALA A 258 -16.66 -8.39 -1.30
N SER A 259 -16.70 -9.65 -1.75
CA SER A 259 -17.21 -10.76 -0.93
C SER A 259 -16.35 -10.97 0.32
N LYS A 260 -15.02 -11.07 0.19
CA LYS A 260 -14.12 -11.30 1.34
C LYS A 260 -14.17 -10.17 2.34
N ILE A 261 -14.16 -8.93 1.87
CA ILE A 261 -14.22 -7.74 2.73
C ILE A 261 -15.56 -7.65 3.46
N MET A 262 -16.68 -7.84 2.75
CA MET A 262 -18.01 -7.79 3.38
C MET A 262 -18.26 -8.98 4.29
N THR A 263 -17.80 -10.19 3.97
CA THR A 263 -17.89 -11.35 4.85
C THR A 263 -17.17 -11.07 6.16
N PHE A 264 -15.92 -10.59 6.09
CA PHE A 264 -15.15 -10.23 7.26
C PHE A 264 -15.88 -9.17 8.10
N ALA A 265 -16.31 -8.06 7.49
CA ALA A 265 -17.00 -6.98 8.19
C ALA A 265 -18.33 -7.46 8.82
N ALA A 266 -19.08 -8.31 8.12
CA ALA A 266 -20.36 -8.84 8.59
C ALA A 266 -20.21 -9.77 9.80
N GLU A 267 -19.12 -10.54 9.87
CA GLU A 267 -18.80 -11.38 11.03
C GLU A 267 -18.49 -10.54 12.27
N GLN A 268 -17.80 -9.41 12.11
CA GLN A 268 -17.47 -8.50 13.22
C GLN A 268 -18.67 -7.67 13.69
N ALA A 269 -19.46 -7.15 12.76
CA ALA A 269 -20.60 -6.28 13.07
C ALA A 269 -21.87 -7.06 13.47
N GLN A 270 -21.92 -8.37 13.19
CA GLN A 270 -23.12 -9.20 13.31
C GLN A 270 -24.34 -8.60 12.57
N ASP A 271 -24.09 -7.90 11.45
CA ASP A 271 -25.12 -7.19 10.68
C ASP A 271 -25.75 -8.11 9.62
N PRO A 272 -27.04 -8.49 9.72
CA PRO A 272 -27.71 -9.35 8.76
C PRO A 272 -27.75 -8.78 7.34
N THR A 273 -27.85 -7.45 7.19
CA THR A 273 -27.86 -6.79 5.88
C THR A 273 -26.50 -6.94 5.21
N MET A 274 -25.43 -6.77 5.99
CA MET A 274 -24.05 -6.96 5.51
C MET A 274 -23.77 -8.41 5.15
N GLN A 275 -24.30 -9.38 5.92
CA GLN A 275 -24.23 -10.81 5.59
C GLN A 275 -24.91 -11.11 4.25
N GLN A 276 -26.09 -10.53 4.01
CA GLN A 276 -26.79 -10.66 2.73
C GLN A 276 -26.02 -10.03 1.57
N ALA A 277 -25.44 -8.84 1.78
CA ALA A 277 -24.62 -8.18 0.77
C ALA A 277 -23.35 -8.98 0.44
N ALA A 278 -22.68 -9.56 1.45
CA ALA A 278 -21.53 -10.43 1.27
C ALA A 278 -21.88 -11.68 0.44
N ALA A 279 -22.98 -12.35 0.77
CA ALA A 279 -23.48 -13.51 0.03
C ALA A 279 -23.85 -13.14 -1.43
N ALA A 280 -24.46 -11.98 -1.63
CA ALA A 280 -24.80 -11.48 -2.96
C ALA A 280 -23.54 -11.22 -3.81
N ALA A 281 -22.49 -10.64 -3.22
CA ALA A 281 -21.19 -10.50 -3.87
C ALA A 281 -20.56 -11.85 -4.23
N GLY A 282 -20.54 -12.81 -3.29
CA GLY A 282 -19.98 -14.14 -3.50
C GLY A 282 -20.72 -14.97 -4.56
N SER A 283 -21.98 -14.67 -4.85
CA SER A 283 -22.82 -15.39 -5.83
C SER A 283 -22.39 -15.20 -7.30
N ALA A 284 -21.38 -14.37 -7.57
CA ALA A 284 -20.93 -14.04 -8.93
C ALA A 284 -19.76 -14.89 -9.44
N ASN A 285 -19.51 -16.08 -8.87
CA ASN A 285 -18.46 -17.02 -9.30
C ASN A 285 -17.06 -16.37 -9.38
N GLY A 286 -16.67 -15.63 -8.34
CA GLY A 286 -15.38 -14.93 -8.28
C GLY A 286 -15.32 -13.60 -9.05
N LYS A 287 -16.43 -13.16 -9.64
CA LYS A 287 -16.58 -11.84 -10.27
C LYS A 287 -17.10 -10.81 -9.27
N ASP A 288 -16.40 -10.65 -8.16
CA ASP A 288 -16.77 -9.79 -7.05
C ASP A 288 -15.73 -8.69 -6.78
N LYS A 289 -14.89 -8.37 -7.76
CA LYS A 289 -13.79 -7.44 -7.61
C LYS A 289 -14.20 -6.00 -7.91
N LEU A 290 -13.72 -5.10 -7.06
CA LEU A 290 -13.48 -3.69 -7.37
C LEU A 290 -12.02 -3.57 -7.83
N SER A 291 -11.75 -2.82 -8.88
CA SER A 291 -10.37 -2.53 -9.28
C SER A 291 -10.17 -1.09 -9.75
N MET A 292 -8.97 -0.58 -9.51
CA MET A 292 -8.50 0.73 -9.96
C MET A 292 -7.16 0.55 -10.66
N ARG A 293 -7.02 1.06 -11.88
CA ARG A 293 -5.81 0.85 -12.70
C ARG A 293 -5.50 2.06 -13.57
N ILE A 294 -4.23 2.23 -13.90
CA ILE A 294 -3.80 3.12 -14.98
C ILE A 294 -3.53 2.27 -16.22
N ILE A 295 -4.23 2.57 -17.31
CA ILE A 295 -4.07 1.93 -18.61
C ILE A 295 -3.33 2.92 -19.52
N PRO A 296 -2.12 2.59 -20.01
CA PRO A 296 -1.36 3.47 -20.92
C PRO A 296 -2.09 3.69 -22.25
N ILE A 297 -1.93 4.88 -22.82
CA ILE A 297 -2.33 5.23 -24.20
C ILE A 297 -1.21 6.06 -24.84
N ASP A 298 -1.18 6.17 -26.17
CA ASP A 298 -0.02 6.68 -26.94
C ASP A 298 0.52 8.08 -26.57
N ASN A 299 -0.20 8.90 -25.81
CA ASN A 299 0.31 10.18 -25.27
C ASN A 299 -0.31 10.51 -23.89
N GLY A 300 -0.56 9.48 -23.07
CA GLY A 300 -1.15 9.71 -21.76
C GLY A 300 -1.58 8.44 -21.05
N GLY A 301 -2.64 8.57 -20.26
CA GLY A 301 -3.10 7.48 -19.40
C GLY A 301 -4.60 7.54 -19.18
N LYS A 302 -5.17 6.37 -18.93
CA LYS A 302 -6.56 6.20 -18.58
C LYS A 302 -6.69 5.60 -17.20
N PHE A 303 -7.24 6.37 -16.27
CA PHE A 303 -7.60 5.86 -14.96
C PHE A 303 -8.94 5.14 -15.07
N ARG A 304 -8.93 3.84 -14.78
CA ARG A 304 -10.11 2.97 -14.83
C ARG A 304 -10.51 2.56 -13.43
N ILE A 305 -11.76 2.85 -13.06
CA ILE A 305 -12.44 2.22 -11.91
C ILE A 305 -13.40 1.19 -12.47
N ALA A 306 -13.23 -0.09 -12.11
CA ALA A 306 -14.09 -1.17 -12.58
C ALA A 306 -14.73 -1.92 -11.40
N VAL A 307 -16.02 -2.24 -11.55
CA VAL A 307 -16.81 -3.04 -10.60
C VAL A 307 -17.39 -4.23 -11.32
N GLU A 308 -17.19 -5.41 -10.76
CA GLU A 308 -17.74 -6.65 -11.31
C GLU A 308 -19.16 -6.93 -10.79
N ALA A 309 -19.86 -7.85 -11.46
CA ALA A 309 -21.26 -8.18 -11.17
C ALA A 309 -21.57 -8.48 -9.70
N GLY A 310 -20.65 -9.13 -8.97
CA GLY A 310 -20.79 -9.39 -7.53
C GLY A 310 -20.87 -8.09 -6.71
N VAL A 311 -20.03 -7.11 -7.02
CA VAL A 311 -20.07 -5.79 -6.37
C VAL A 311 -21.42 -5.12 -6.62
N LEU A 312 -21.92 -5.17 -7.86
CA LEU A 312 -23.20 -4.57 -8.24
C LEU A 312 -24.38 -5.24 -7.52
N LYS A 313 -24.34 -6.57 -7.37
CA LYS A 313 -25.35 -7.32 -6.59
C LYS A 313 -25.34 -6.90 -5.12
N ALA A 314 -24.17 -6.73 -4.51
CA ALA A 314 -24.07 -6.28 -3.13
C ALA A 314 -24.61 -4.85 -2.93
N ILE A 315 -24.31 -3.94 -3.86
CA ILE A 315 -24.88 -2.58 -3.86
C ILE A 315 -26.41 -2.65 -3.94
N ALA A 316 -26.97 -3.53 -4.77
CA ALA A 316 -28.43 -3.68 -4.89
C ALA A 316 -29.08 -4.11 -3.57
N VAL A 317 -28.44 -4.99 -2.79
CA VAL A 317 -28.91 -5.35 -1.44
C VAL A 317 -28.94 -4.12 -0.52
N GLY A 318 -27.87 -3.33 -0.51
CA GLY A 318 -27.80 -2.11 0.31
C GLY A 318 -28.89 -1.08 -0.06
N VAL A 319 -29.17 -0.91 -1.36
CA VAL A 319 -30.24 -0.03 -1.84
C VAL A 319 -31.62 -0.54 -1.39
N GLN A 320 -31.88 -1.84 -1.49
CA GLN A 320 -33.15 -2.44 -1.04
C GLN A 320 -33.37 -2.25 0.46
N ALA A 321 -32.31 -2.44 1.27
CA ALA A 321 -32.38 -2.23 2.71
C ALA A 321 -32.67 -0.76 3.07
N ALA A 322 -32.03 0.20 2.38
CA ALA A 322 -32.28 1.62 2.58
C ALA A 322 -33.71 2.03 2.19
N GLN A 323 -34.26 1.46 1.10
CA GLN A 323 -35.64 1.71 0.68
C GLN A 323 -36.65 1.19 1.70
N ALA A 324 -36.45 -0.03 2.22
CA ALA A 324 -37.33 -0.60 3.24
C ALA A 324 -37.39 0.26 4.51
N GLN A 325 -36.27 0.88 4.92
CA GLN A 325 -36.23 1.80 6.06
C GLN A 325 -36.98 3.11 5.81
N VAL A 326 -37.02 3.60 4.57
CA VAL A 326 -37.80 4.79 4.20
C VAL A 326 -39.30 4.48 4.23
N ASP A 327 -39.70 3.31 3.71
CA ASP A 327 -41.10 2.89 3.68
C ASP A 327 -41.68 2.54 5.08
N GLU A 328 -40.82 2.17 6.03
CA GLU A 328 -41.21 1.93 7.44
C GLU A 328 -41.21 3.23 8.30
N SER A 329 -40.79 4.38 7.74
CA SER A 329 -40.81 5.65 8.46
C SER A 329 -42.23 6.22 8.52
N PRO A 330 -42.78 6.56 9.71
CA PRO A 330 -44.17 7.01 9.85
C PRO A 330 -44.41 8.48 9.44
N PHE A 331 -43.55 9.06 8.60
CA PHE A 331 -43.72 10.41 8.07
C PHE A 331 -44.41 10.40 6.70
#